data_AF-A0A0C2WSP9-F1
#
_entry.id   AF-A0A0C2WSP9-F1
#
_cell.length_a   1.000
_cell.length_b   1.000
_cell.length_c   1.000
_cell.angle_alpha   90.00
_cell.angle_beta   90.00
_cell.angle_gamma   90.00
#
_symmetry.space_group_name_H-M   'P 1'
#
loop_
_entity.id
_entity.type
_entity.pdbx_description
1 polymer ?
#
loop_
_entity_poly.entity_id
_entity_poly.type
_entity_poly.pdbx_seq_one_letter_code
_entity_poly.pdbx_strand_id
1 'polypeptide(L)'
;MERVQYSLEASLPELKDLQANGIFSPMEIKEIIKRRTNYELQLIRRQPRKKDFLDYIEYEMALERLRHTPLPHSLSSHSLVQKQFSIFERATRKFKGDVRLWVQYIDVAKKEGAGNLVGRIVAKALKLHPSSIPLYILAAQHELDQSLPSAARNLLQRGIRINNTSIDLWCEYVKMELGWCEFLKRRWETLGIRPTEDSLEDTTSDADSARKDVLNGAIVKEVLSNALQALPALKTFDALLQTLQNYPTPLSKSLIPFLFELLPHYQGLKDASNGQIRARYATRHLSTLPEGKAFVEGLKLANEELVASCSRSPEEGESPEVVDSLTAYAEFVTKQWETITEGNLPLPRNQMQNPGRDAVFSAHLRILLDPTHPQPLPTARKICKLARQYSVASTNNLRDVSRLARSQCTGEGIESVWTWGWDQLTTLERETLIKETLLLPSNTKMAHLREILTLRTLSSIYHTITDASVQSNTLEVTAKGRRQTITRLLQTYVPSPEVYRHAFDLERNLPAAADPKSPKNGESSSHILETIYLLWRDHSLQSKEDATFAYAAHMLEIGSVGEATRMFNNLLSTATSLEAREGMEKRWKGVVDGKGPDTTGDSRMEIDADSPSNQNHSSAEESDDDVEFVVVG
;
A
#
# COMPACT_ATOMS: atom_id res chain seq x y z
N MET A 1 11.76 54.76 25.41
CA MET A 1 11.14 55.96 24.81
C MET A 1 12.02 56.57 23.72
N GLU A 2 13.29 56.87 23.98
CA GLU A 2 14.22 57.48 22.99
C GLU A 2 14.31 56.73 21.64
N ARG A 3 14.36 55.39 21.65
CA ARG A 3 14.39 54.59 20.40
C ARG A 3 13.12 54.71 19.54
N VAL A 4 11.95 54.87 20.17
CA VAL A 4 10.68 55.08 19.44
C VAL A 4 10.73 56.46 18.81
N GLN A 5 11.10 57.46 19.61
CA GLN A 5 11.18 58.85 19.20
C GLN A 5 12.10 59.01 17.99
N TYR A 6 13.29 58.41 18.03
CA TYR A 6 14.23 58.40 16.91
C TYR A 6 13.65 57.75 15.64
N SER A 7 12.96 56.60 15.75
CA SER A 7 12.35 55.93 14.59
C SER A 7 11.22 56.75 13.97
N LEU A 8 10.46 57.46 14.80
CA LEU A 8 9.38 58.34 14.35
C LEU A 8 9.94 59.61 13.71
N GLU A 9 10.94 60.25 14.31
CA GLU A 9 11.63 61.42 13.77
C GLU A 9 12.26 61.13 12.40
N ALA A 10 12.87 59.96 12.24
CA ALA A 10 13.40 59.52 10.96
C ALA A 10 12.31 59.38 9.87
N SER A 11 11.06 59.11 10.24
CA SER A 11 9.92 59.02 9.33
C SER A 11 9.19 60.35 9.06
N LEU A 12 9.57 61.45 9.72
CA LEU A 12 8.89 62.74 9.50
C LEU A 12 9.16 63.37 8.13
N PRO A 13 10.40 63.35 7.59
CA PRO A 13 10.67 63.93 6.26
C PRO A 13 9.90 63.22 5.15
N GLU A 14 9.82 61.87 5.19
CA GLU A 14 9.06 61.08 4.21
C GLU A 14 7.56 61.38 4.26
N LEU A 15 6.97 61.52 5.46
CA LEU A 15 5.54 61.80 5.60
C LEU A 15 5.19 63.23 5.16
N LYS A 16 6.07 64.20 5.42
CA LYS A 16 5.90 65.57 4.91
C LYS A 16 5.96 65.63 3.39
N ASP A 17 6.84 64.85 2.77
CA ASP A 17 6.94 64.75 1.31
C ASP A 17 5.69 64.07 0.72
N LEU A 18 5.20 62.99 1.33
CA LEU A 18 3.93 62.36 0.94
C LEU A 18 2.72 63.31 1.06
N GLN A 19 2.74 64.20 2.05
CA GLN A 19 1.74 65.26 2.21
C GLN A 19 1.84 66.31 1.09
N ALA A 20 3.06 66.78 0.82
CA ALA A 20 3.32 67.81 -0.17
C ALA A 20 2.91 67.36 -1.58
N ASN A 21 3.07 66.07 -1.87
CA ASN A 21 2.65 65.46 -3.12
C ASN A 21 1.16 65.03 -3.15
N GLY A 22 0.39 65.32 -2.09
CA GLY A 22 -1.06 65.11 -2.07
C GLY A 22 -1.51 63.64 -2.01
N ILE A 23 -0.63 62.71 -1.64
CA ILE A 23 -0.96 61.28 -1.55
C ILE A 23 -1.79 60.99 -0.31
N PHE A 24 -1.45 61.65 0.80
CA PHE A 24 -2.18 61.53 2.06
C PHE A 24 -2.58 62.91 2.56
N SER A 25 -3.81 63.01 3.05
CA SER A 25 -4.32 64.19 3.73
C SER A 25 -3.60 64.39 5.08
N PRO A 26 -3.59 65.63 5.62
CA PRO A 26 -3.00 65.88 6.94
C PRO A 26 -3.69 65.10 8.07
N MET A 27 -4.95 64.71 7.91
CA MET A 27 -5.67 63.88 8.89
C MET A 27 -5.20 62.42 8.83
N GLU A 28 -5.02 61.88 7.63
CA GLU A 28 -4.50 60.52 7.43
C GLU A 28 -3.06 60.41 7.93
N ILE A 29 -2.21 61.42 7.70
CA ILE A 29 -0.84 61.42 8.20
C ILE A 29 -0.80 61.40 9.73
N LYS A 30 -1.68 62.15 10.41
CA LYS A 30 -1.80 62.08 11.87
C LYS A 30 -2.17 60.67 12.34
N GLU A 31 -3.08 60.00 11.63
CA GLU A 31 -3.47 58.62 11.93
C GLU A 31 -2.31 57.63 11.65
N ILE A 32 -1.56 57.81 10.56
CA ILE A 32 -0.36 57.02 10.25
C ILE A 32 0.68 57.16 11.36
N ILE A 33 0.98 58.39 11.79
CA ILE A 33 1.91 58.64 12.89
C ILE A 33 1.43 57.97 14.18
N LYS A 34 0.14 58.07 14.50
CA LYS A 34 -0.46 57.43 15.68
C LYS A 34 -0.32 55.91 15.62
N ARG A 35 -0.64 55.29 14.47
CA ARG A 35 -0.50 53.83 14.29
C ARG A 35 0.94 53.37 14.35
N ARG A 36 1.87 54.06 13.66
CA ARG A 36 3.30 53.78 13.73
C ARG A 36 3.83 53.89 15.16
N THR A 37 3.38 54.89 15.92
CA THR A 37 3.74 55.05 17.34
C THR A 37 3.30 53.84 18.16
N ASN A 38 2.06 53.38 17.98
CA ASN A 38 1.54 52.21 18.67
C ASN A 38 2.35 50.95 18.32
N TYR A 39 2.63 50.69 17.04
CA TYR A 39 3.45 49.55 16.63
C TYR A 39 4.89 49.64 17.17
N GLU A 40 5.54 50.80 17.09
CA GLU A 40 6.89 50.97 17.62
C GLU A 40 6.97 50.75 19.14
N LEU A 41 5.94 51.15 19.89
CA LEU A 41 5.83 50.83 21.31
C LEU A 41 5.68 49.31 21.55
N GLN A 42 4.90 48.61 20.71
CA GLN A 42 4.75 47.17 20.78
C GLN A 42 6.07 46.44 20.49
N LEU A 43 6.91 46.95 19.57
CA LEU A 43 8.19 46.33 19.24
C LEU A 43 9.27 46.43 20.34
N ILE A 44 9.13 47.36 21.30
CA ILE A 44 10.11 47.61 22.38
C ILE A 44 9.75 46.87 23.68
N ARG A 45 8.74 46.00 23.65
CA ARG A 45 8.41 45.13 24.79
C ARG A 45 9.63 44.37 25.30
N ARG A 46 9.67 44.13 26.63
CA ARG A 46 10.72 43.34 27.30
C ARG A 46 10.91 41.96 26.65
N GLN A 47 9.80 41.33 26.29
CA GLN A 47 9.79 40.10 25.50
C GLN A 47 9.18 40.40 24.12
N PRO A 48 9.97 40.42 23.05
CA PRO A 48 9.45 40.69 21.71
C PRO A 48 8.58 39.52 21.25
N ARG A 49 7.43 39.81 20.65
CA ARG A 49 6.57 38.80 20.02
C ARG A 49 6.69 38.92 18.51
N LYS A 50 6.82 37.78 17.81
CA LYS A 50 6.92 37.74 16.35
C LYS A 50 5.69 38.38 15.68
N LYS A 51 4.50 38.09 16.21
CA LYS A 51 3.23 38.63 15.71
C LYS A 51 3.25 40.16 15.62
N ASP A 52 3.77 40.86 16.63
CA ASP A 52 3.84 42.32 16.63
C ASP A 52 4.67 42.87 15.44
N PHE A 53 5.72 42.16 15.03
CA PHE A 53 6.50 42.53 13.84
C PHE A 53 5.73 42.25 12.55
N LEU A 54 5.08 41.10 12.44
CA LEU A 54 4.31 40.71 11.26
C LEU A 54 3.11 41.64 11.05
N ASP A 55 2.34 41.93 12.10
CA ASP A 55 1.21 42.85 12.06
C ASP A 55 1.66 44.26 11.62
N TYR A 56 2.85 44.70 12.07
CA TYR A 56 3.38 46.00 11.65
C TYR A 56 3.85 46.00 10.18
N ILE A 57 4.50 44.93 9.73
CA ILE A 57 4.91 44.77 8.33
C ILE A 57 3.67 44.73 7.42
N GLU A 58 2.64 43.97 7.79
CA GLU A 58 1.37 43.92 7.06
C GLU A 58 0.72 45.29 6.93
N TYR A 59 0.73 46.08 8.01
CA TYR A 59 0.27 47.46 7.97
C TYR A 59 1.07 48.33 6.99
N GLU A 60 2.41 48.28 7.02
CA GLU A 60 3.24 49.07 6.10
C GLU A 60 3.13 48.57 4.63
N MET A 61 2.92 47.27 4.41
CA MET A 61 2.61 46.73 3.08
C MET A 61 1.24 47.22 2.59
N ALA A 62 0.24 47.31 3.46
CA ALA A 62 -1.06 47.86 3.12
C ALA A 62 -0.98 49.35 2.81
N LEU A 63 -0.16 50.10 3.55
CA LEU A 63 0.08 51.52 3.30
C LEU A 63 0.76 51.75 1.93
N GLU A 64 1.71 50.90 1.57
CA GLU A 64 2.34 50.92 0.25
C GLU A 64 1.34 50.60 -0.88
N ARG A 65 0.41 49.66 -0.68
CA ARG A 65 -0.66 49.38 -1.66
C ARG A 65 -1.63 50.54 -1.87
N LEU A 66 -1.87 51.34 -0.83
CA LEU A 66 -2.70 52.55 -0.92
C LEU A 66 -2.01 53.68 -1.68
N ARG A 67 -0.69 53.59 -1.86
CA ARG A 67 0.08 54.51 -2.71
C ARG A 67 -0.18 54.17 -4.18
N HIS A 68 -1.30 54.65 -4.70
CA HIS A 68 -1.75 54.37 -6.08
C HIS A 68 -0.87 54.98 -7.17
N THR A 69 -0.16 56.07 -6.88
CA THR A 69 0.67 56.79 -7.85
C THR A 69 2.16 56.62 -7.52
N PRO A 70 2.98 56.09 -8.45
CA PRO A 70 4.42 56.15 -8.29
C PRO A 70 4.86 57.62 -8.33
N LEU A 71 5.69 58.01 -7.37
CA LEU A 71 6.34 59.32 -7.36
C LEU A 71 7.73 59.19 -7.98
N PRO A 72 7.92 59.46 -9.28
CA PRO A 72 9.27 59.58 -9.81
C PRO A 72 9.96 60.80 -9.18
N HIS A 73 11.18 60.61 -8.68
CA HIS A 73 12.12 61.67 -8.28
C HIS A 73 11.78 62.40 -6.96
N SER A 74 11.13 61.71 -6.02
CA SER A 74 10.78 62.22 -4.68
C SER A 74 11.55 61.45 -3.59
N LEU A 75 11.80 62.08 -2.44
CA LEU A 75 12.46 61.41 -1.31
C LEU A 75 11.63 60.23 -0.78
N SER A 76 10.31 60.33 -0.94
CA SER A 76 9.36 59.31 -0.51
C SER A 76 9.23 58.12 -1.47
N SER A 77 9.87 58.13 -2.65
CA SER A 77 9.71 57.09 -3.69
C SER A 77 9.92 55.66 -3.17
N HIS A 78 10.91 55.43 -2.31
CA HIS A 78 11.17 54.11 -1.71
C HIS A 78 11.07 54.08 -0.18
N SER A 79 10.58 55.15 0.43
CA SER A 79 10.57 55.33 1.89
C SER A 79 9.79 54.25 2.65
N LEU A 80 8.54 53.99 2.23
CA LEU A 80 7.67 52.98 2.84
C LEU A 80 8.25 51.56 2.69
N VAL A 81 8.78 51.22 1.51
CA VAL A 81 9.48 49.94 1.26
C VAL A 81 10.74 49.81 2.11
N GLN A 82 11.53 50.87 2.25
CA GLN A 82 12.69 50.90 3.15
C GLN A 82 12.28 50.69 4.62
N LYS A 83 11.12 51.24 5.03
CA LYS A 83 10.57 51.00 6.37
C LYS A 83 10.20 49.54 6.57
N GLN A 84 9.53 48.91 5.60
CA GLN A 84 9.24 47.46 5.62
C GLN A 84 10.53 46.66 5.80
N PHE A 85 11.57 46.93 5.02
CA PHE A 85 12.87 46.25 5.13
C PHE A 85 13.55 46.47 6.49
N SER A 86 13.47 47.68 7.05
CA SER A 86 14.01 47.98 8.38
C SER A 86 13.32 47.18 9.48
N ILE A 87 11.99 47.02 9.39
CA ILE A 87 11.21 46.22 10.33
C ILE A 87 11.58 44.74 10.19
N PHE A 88 11.68 44.21 8.97
CA PHE A 88 12.17 42.85 8.72
C PHE A 88 13.60 42.63 9.25
N GLU A 89 14.52 43.58 9.07
CA GLU A 89 15.89 43.47 9.59
C GLU A 89 15.92 43.51 11.14
N ARG A 90 15.01 44.25 11.77
CA ARG A 90 14.83 44.19 13.24
C ARG A 90 14.24 42.85 13.66
N ALA A 91 13.24 42.34 12.94
CA ALA A 91 12.57 41.08 13.23
C ALA A 91 13.54 39.90 13.13
N THR A 92 14.29 39.79 12.03
CA THR A 92 15.29 38.73 11.80
C THR A 92 16.45 38.77 12.78
N ARG A 93 16.85 39.96 13.28
CA ARG A 93 17.84 40.09 14.36
C ARG A 93 17.35 39.53 15.70
N LYS A 94 16.05 39.65 15.99
CA LYS A 94 15.43 39.13 17.24
C LYS A 94 15.07 37.65 17.13
N PHE A 95 14.47 37.24 16.01
CA PHE A 95 13.98 35.89 15.75
C PHE A 95 14.86 35.17 14.71
N LYS A 96 16.16 35.07 15.00
CA LYS A 96 17.15 34.51 14.05
C LYS A 96 16.80 33.09 13.61
N GLY A 97 16.21 32.30 14.51
CA GLY A 97 15.87 30.88 14.31
C GLY A 97 14.73 30.61 13.32
N ASP A 98 13.91 31.60 13.00
CA ASP A 98 12.70 31.38 12.19
C ASP A 98 13.00 31.50 10.69
N VAL A 99 13.23 30.36 10.02
CA VAL A 99 13.49 30.30 8.57
C VAL A 99 12.34 30.91 7.76
N ARG A 100 11.08 30.77 8.20
CA ARG A 100 9.92 31.30 7.46
C ARG A 100 9.95 32.82 7.39
N LEU A 101 10.39 33.48 8.46
CA LEU A 101 10.57 34.94 8.50
C LEU A 101 11.63 35.41 7.49
N TRP A 102 12.73 34.65 7.34
CA TRP A 102 13.75 34.93 6.33
C TRP A 102 13.21 34.78 4.90
N VAL A 103 12.46 33.71 4.63
CA VAL A 103 11.82 33.50 3.32
C VAL A 103 10.86 34.64 2.99
N GLN A 104 9.96 35.01 3.92
CA GLN A 104 9.05 36.15 3.73
C GLN A 104 9.80 37.47 3.44
N TYR A 105 10.91 37.71 4.16
CA TYR A 105 11.72 38.90 3.91
C TYR A 105 12.34 38.90 2.50
N ILE A 106 12.84 37.74 2.06
CA ILE A 106 13.39 37.58 0.71
C ILE A 106 12.30 37.79 -0.35
N ASP A 107 11.11 37.21 -0.16
CA ASP A 107 10.00 37.32 -1.12
C ASP A 107 9.53 38.77 -1.29
N VAL A 108 9.40 39.52 -0.19
CA VAL A 108 9.07 40.95 -0.26
C VAL A 108 10.19 41.72 -0.97
N ALA A 109 11.46 41.48 -0.64
CA ALA A 109 12.58 42.14 -1.30
C ALA A 109 12.67 41.81 -2.81
N LYS A 110 12.30 40.58 -3.22
CA LYS A 110 12.18 40.19 -4.64
C LYS A 110 11.06 40.94 -5.35
N LYS A 111 9.87 41.03 -4.74
CA LYS A 111 8.71 41.75 -5.30
C LYS A 111 9.00 43.22 -5.56
N GLU A 112 9.77 43.84 -4.67
CA GLU A 112 10.18 45.25 -4.77
C GLU A 112 11.39 45.47 -5.68
N GLY A 113 11.91 44.43 -6.35
CA GLY A 113 13.04 44.53 -7.28
C GLY A 113 14.40 44.79 -6.62
N ALA A 114 14.53 44.59 -5.31
CA ALA A 114 15.74 44.90 -4.56
C ALA A 114 16.79 43.76 -4.60
N GLY A 115 17.25 43.35 -5.79
CA GLY A 115 18.12 42.18 -5.99
C GLY A 115 19.42 42.17 -5.17
N ASN A 116 20.11 43.31 -5.09
CA ASN A 116 21.33 43.47 -4.26
C ASN A 116 21.06 43.27 -2.76
N LEU A 117 19.87 43.63 -2.30
CA LEU A 117 19.46 43.40 -0.92
C LEU A 117 19.14 41.91 -0.71
N VAL A 118 18.42 41.28 -1.65
CA VAL A 118 18.11 39.83 -1.61
C VAL A 118 19.38 39.00 -1.45
N GLY A 119 20.42 39.23 -2.28
CA GLY A 119 21.68 38.50 -2.17
C GLY A 119 22.34 38.64 -0.78
N ARG A 120 22.30 39.84 -0.18
CA ARG A 120 22.82 40.08 1.18
C ARG A 120 21.99 39.37 2.25
N ILE A 121 20.66 39.39 2.13
CA ILE A 121 19.74 38.72 3.07
C ILE A 121 19.97 37.21 3.01
N VAL A 122 19.98 36.65 1.80
CA VAL A 122 20.24 35.23 1.54
C VAL A 122 21.58 34.81 2.13
N ALA A 123 22.65 35.57 1.88
CA ALA A 123 23.96 35.27 2.44
C ALA A 123 23.98 35.31 3.98
N LYS A 124 23.24 36.22 4.61
CA LYS A 124 23.06 36.25 6.08
C LYS A 124 22.25 35.05 6.57
N ALA A 125 21.16 34.71 5.88
CA ALA A 125 20.27 33.60 6.23
C ALA A 125 20.98 32.25 6.14
N LEU A 126 21.71 31.98 5.05
CA LEU A 126 22.48 30.74 4.85
C LEU A 126 23.62 30.57 5.87
N LYS A 127 24.23 31.68 6.34
CA LYS A 127 25.23 31.63 7.42
C LYS A 127 24.62 31.16 8.75
N LEU A 128 23.38 31.57 9.02
CA LEU A 128 22.67 31.20 10.26
C LEU A 128 21.98 29.84 10.15
N HIS A 129 21.58 29.44 8.94
CA HIS A 129 20.82 28.22 8.66
C HIS A 129 21.45 27.36 7.54
N PRO A 130 22.63 26.76 7.75
CA PRO A 130 23.30 25.97 6.71
C PRO A 130 22.59 24.64 6.37
N SER A 131 21.72 24.15 7.26
CA SER A 131 20.95 22.91 7.04
C SER A 131 19.64 23.13 6.27
N SER A 132 19.27 24.39 6.02
CA SER A 132 17.97 24.72 5.43
C SER A 132 18.02 24.62 3.91
N ILE A 133 17.63 23.46 3.38
CA ILE A 133 17.52 23.19 1.93
C ILE A 133 16.70 24.24 1.17
N PRO A 134 15.50 24.68 1.63
CA PRO A 134 14.69 25.65 0.88
C PRO A 134 15.38 26.99 0.64
N LEU A 135 16.28 27.41 1.56
CA LEU A 135 17.04 28.65 1.40
C LEU A 135 18.07 28.54 0.28
N TYR A 136 18.70 27.37 0.11
CA TYR A 136 19.64 27.13 -0.99
C TYR A 136 18.93 27.15 -2.35
N ILE A 137 17.76 26.53 -2.44
CA ILE A 137 16.95 26.50 -3.66
C ILE A 137 16.52 27.93 -4.03
N LEU A 138 15.95 28.67 -3.07
CA LEU A 138 15.51 30.05 -3.27
C LEU A 138 16.67 30.99 -3.66
N ALA A 139 17.84 30.77 -3.08
CA ALA A 139 19.07 31.49 -3.38
C ALA A 139 19.54 31.22 -4.81
N ALA A 140 19.62 29.94 -5.20
CA ALA A 140 20.03 29.55 -6.54
C ALA A 140 19.07 30.09 -7.60
N GLN A 141 17.76 29.99 -7.36
CA GLN A 141 16.75 30.58 -8.24
C GLN A 141 16.93 32.09 -8.41
N HIS A 142 17.19 32.83 -7.32
CA HIS A 142 17.45 34.26 -7.41
C HIS A 142 18.69 34.60 -8.26
N GLU A 143 19.80 33.86 -8.08
CA GLU A 143 21.00 34.07 -8.89
C GLU A 143 20.78 33.73 -10.38
N LEU A 144 19.92 32.74 -10.67
CA LEU A 144 19.50 32.42 -12.04
C LEU A 144 18.65 33.53 -12.64
N ASP A 145 17.72 34.12 -11.88
CA ASP A 145 16.91 35.26 -12.31
C ASP A 145 17.79 36.47 -12.67
N GLN A 146 18.92 36.65 -11.97
CA GLN A 146 19.92 37.69 -12.25
C GLN A 146 20.89 37.31 -13.40
N SER A 147 20.71 36.17 -14.05
CA SER A 147 21.59 35.65 -15.11
C SER A 147 23.02 35.31 -14.65
N LEU A 148 23.21 34.89 -13.39
CA LEU A 148 24.48 34.41 -12.84
C LEU A 148 24.47 32.89 -12.57
N PRO A 149 24.55 32.04 -13.60
CA PRO A 149 24.50 30.58 -13.43
C PRO A 149 25.68 30.03 -12.61
N SER A 150 26.87 30.65 -12.70
CA SER A 150 28.04 30.25 -11.91
C SER A 150 27.83 30.45 -10.40
N ALA A 151 27.14 31.53 -10.01
CA ALA A 151 26.82 31.80 -8.61
C ALA A 151 25.79 30.78 -8.09
N ALA A 152 24.75 30.50 -8.89
CA ALA A 152 23.75 29.47 -8.57
C ALA A 152 24.40 28.07 -8.40
N ARG A 153 25.29 27.68 -9.32
CA ARG A 153 26.06 26.43 -9.24
C ARG A 153 26.87 26.35 -7.94
N ASN A 154 27.63 27.39 -7.60
CA ASN A 154 28.42 27.43 -6.37
C ASN A 154 27.55 27.32 -5.11
N LEU A 155 26.37 27.95 -5.08
CA LEU A 155 25.43 27.86 -3.97
C LEU A 155 24.87 26.45 -3.80
N LEU A 156 24.43 25.82 -4.90
CA LEU A 156 23.88 24.45 -4.87
C LEU A 156 24.95 23.44 -4.49
N GLN A 157 26.14 23.50 -5.07
CA GLN A 157 27.27 22.63 -4.71
C GLN A 157 27.67 22.80 -3.23
N ARG A 158 27.69 24.05 -2.72
CA ARG A 158 27.91 24.29 -1.29
C ARG A 158 26.80 23.69 -0.43
N GLY A 159 25.55 23.79 -0.86
CA GLY A 159 24.41 23.18 -0.20
C GLY A 159 24.54 21.65 -0.14
N ILE A 160 24.90 21.01 -1.26
CA ILE A 160 25.08 19.56 -1.37
C ILE A 160 26.22 19.08 -0.47
N ARG A 161 27.32 19.82 -0.36
CA ARG A 161 28.42 19.47 0.57
C ARG A 161 27.98 19.40 2.04
N ILE A 162 26.97 20.17 2.43
CA ILE A 162 26.45 20.21 3.81
C ILE A 162 25.27 19.26 3.97
N ASN A 163 24.36 19.24 2.99
CA ASN A 163 23.09 18.52 2.99
C ASN A 163 23.06 17.50 1.84
N ASN A 164 24.03 16.58 1.81
CA ASN A 164 24.15 15.58 0.75
C ASN A 164 22.99 14.56 0.72
N THR A 165 22.21 14.48 1.81
CA THR A 165 21.09 13.56 1.97
C THR A 165 19.77 14.05 1.35
N SER A 166 19.72 15.28 0.86
CA SER A 166 18.49 15.89 0.35
C SER A 166 18.28 15.61 -1.14
N ILE A 167 17.24 14.83 -1.47
CA ILE A 167 16.84 14.54 -2.87
C ILE A 167 16.48 15.85 -3.61
N ASP A 168 15.69 16.73 -2.99
CA ASP A 168 15.23 17.99 -3.61
C ASP A 168 16.40 18.87 -4.10
N LEU A 169 17.50 18.89 -3.35
CA LEU A 169 18.65 19.72 -3.67
C LEU A 169 19.43 19.16 -4.89
N TRP A 170 19.54 17.84 -4.98
CA TRP A 170 20.11 17.17 -6.16
C TRP A 170 19.23 17.38 -7.40
N CYS A 171 17.90 17.25 -7.24
CA CYS A 171 16.93 17.52 -8.30
C CYS A 171 17.02 18.96 -8.83
N GLU A 172 17.08 19.96 -7.94
CA GLU A 172 17.26 21.36 -8.34
C GLU A 172 18.63 21.60 -8.99
N TYR A 173 19.68 20.90 -8.56
CA TYR A 173 20.98 20.99 -9.20
C TYR A 173 20.98 20.43 -10.62
N VAL A 174 20.34 19.27 -10.83
CA VAL A 174 20.15 18.70 -12.17
C VAL A 174 19.35 19.65 -13.08
N LYS A 175 18.24 20.22 -12.59
CA LYS A 175 17.45 21.21 -13.35
C LYS A 175 18.29 22.43 -13.76
N MET A 176 19.11 22.94 -12.85
CA MET A 176 19.98 24.08 -13.13
C MET A 176 21.03 23.75 -14.21
N GLU A 177 21.69 22.59 -14.12
CA GLU A 177 22.67 22.17 -15.13
C GLU A 177 22.03 21.92 -16.49
N LEU A 178 20.83 21.31 -16.54
CA LEU A 178 20.06 21.16 -17.78
C LEU A 178 19.72 22.52 -18.41
N GLY A 179 19.24 23.47 -17.60
CA GLY A 179 18.97 24.84 -18.05
C GLY A 179 20.23 25.54 -18.58
N TRP A 180 21.38 25.31 -17.94
CA TRP A 180 22.66 25.86 -18.38
C TRP A 180 23.15 25.25 -19.70
N CYS A 181 23.04 23.93 -19.89
CA CYS A 181 23.36 23.26 -21.15
C CYS A 181 22.53 23.81 -22.32
N GLU A 182 21.21 23.99 -22.12
CA GLU A 182 20.32 24.58 -23.12
C GLU A 182 20.66 26.05 -23.42
N PHE A 183 20.95 26.85 -22.39
CA PHE A 183 21.39 28.22 -22.57
C PHE A 183 22.67 28.29 -23.42
N LEU A 184 23.64 27.42 -23.13
CA LEU A 184 24.90 27.36 -23.85
C LEU A 184 24.71 26.93 -25.31
N LYS A 185 23.87 25.92 -25.54
CA LYS A 185 23.48 25.46 -26.88
C LYS A 185 22.88 26.59 -27.72
N ARG A 186 21.88 27.31 -27.20
CA ARG A 186 21.25 28.47 -27.88
C ARG A 186 22.27 29.57 -28.18
N ARG A 187 23.19 29.82 -27.26
CA ARG A 187 24.26 30.81 -27.44
C ARG A 187 25.22 30.41 -28.55
N TRP A 188 25.65 29.15 -28.62
CA TRP A 188 26.51 28.65 -29.69
C TRP A 188 25.81 28.66 -31.06
N GLU A 189 24.52 28.30 -31.10
CA GLU A 189 23.69 28.42 -32.30
C GLU A 189 23.63 29.86 -32.80
N THR A 190 23.43 30.84 -31.90
CA THR A 190 23.42 32.27 -32.23
C THR A 190 24.77 32.75 -32.76
N LEU A 191 25.87 32.23 -32.21
CA LEU A 191 27.23 32.54 -32.64
C LEU A 191 27.64 31.80 -33.93
N GLY A 192 26.79 30.94 -34.49
CA GLY A 192 27.10 30.13 -35.67
C GLY A 192 28.13 29.01 -35.41
N ILE A 193 28.44 28.72 -34.15
CA ILE A 193 29.36 27.64 -33.76
C ILE A 193 28.54 26.35 -33.71
N ARG A 194 28.39 25.69 -34.86
CA ARG A 194 27.88 24.31 -34.90
C ARG A 194 29.07 23.37 -34.80
N PRO A 195 29.05 22.37 -33.90
CA PRO A 195 29.96 21.25 -34.04
C PRO A 195 29.58 20.57 -35.36
N THR A 196 30.40 20.73 -36.40
CA THR A 196 30.22 19.99 -37.64
C THR A 196 30.44 18.50 -37.32
N GLU A 197 29.48 17.66 -37.71
CA GLU A 197 29.63 16.20 -37.64
C GLU A 197 30.57 15.70 -38.75
N ASP A 198 30.78 16.47 -39.83
CA ASP A 198 31.41 16.02 -41.08
C ASP A 198 32.79 16.63 -41.41
N SER A 199 33.50 17.26 -40.47
CA SER A 199 34.87 17.69 -40.73
C SER A 199 35.84 16.53 -40.49
N LEU A 200 36.01 15.66 -41.49
CA LEU A 200 37.07 14.64 -41.61
C LEU A 200 38.46 15.27 -41.82
N GLU A 201 38.79 16.31 -41.05
CA GLU A 201 40.14 16.86 -40.98
C GLU A 201 40.61 16.74 -39.52
N ASP A 202 41.71 16.01 -39.34
CA ASP A 202 42.45 15.72 -38.08
C ASP A 202 43.01 16.98 -37.37
N THR A 203 42.31 18.12 -37.46
CA THR A 203 42.67 19.39 -36.80
C THR A 203 41.52 20.00 -36.00
N THR A 204 40.49 19.21 -35.66
CA THR A 204 39.47 19.66 -34.71
C THR A 204 40.07 19.69 -33.29
N SER A 205 40.41 20.92 -32.87
CA SER A 205 40.87 21.31 -31.55
C SER A 205 40.17 20.54 -30.42
N ASP A 206 40.90 20.16 -29.37
CA ASP A 206 40.36 19.58 -28.12
C ASP A 206 39.11 20.32 -27.60
N ALA A 207 38.99 21.61 -27.93
CA ALA A 207 37.83 22.44 -27.64
C ALA A 207 36.52 21.97 -28.31
N ASP A 208 36.55 21.42 -29.52
CA ASP A 208 35.36 20.94 -30.23
C ASP A 208 34.86 19.61 -29.68
N SER A 209 35.78 18.74 -29.25
CA SER A 209 35.44 17.52 -28.49
C SER A 209 34.78 17.88 -27.15
N ALA A 210 35.39 18.80 -26.38
CA ALA A 210 34.82 19.27 -25.13
C ALA A 210 33.44 19.95 -25.30
N ARG A 211 33.21 20.67 -26.41
CA ARG A 211 31.90 21.24 -26.74
C ARG A 211 30.85 20.15 -27.01
N LYS A 212 31.22 19.10 -27.76
CA LYS A 212 30.34 17.95 -28.04
C LYS A 212 29.94 17.25 -26.74
N ASP A 213 30.88 17.04 -25.82
CA ASP A 213 30.60 16.42 -24.51
C ASP A 213 29.64 17.24 -23.66
N VAL A 214 29.80 18.56 -23.66
CA VAL A 214 28.89 19.47 -22.96
C VAL A 214 27.48 19.46 -23.57
N LEU A 215 27.36 19.39 -24.91
CA LEU A 215 26.06 19.25 -25.58
C LEU A 215 25.39 17.91 -25.29
N ASN A 216 26.18 16.85 -25.13
CA ASN A 216 25.72 15.51 -24.74
C ASN A 216 25.39 15.40 -23.24
N GLY A 217 25.50 16.51 -22.49
CA GLY A 217 25.16 16.59 -21.08
C GLY A 217 26.13 15.84 -20.18
N ALA A 218 27.42 15.75 -20.52
CA ALA A 218 28.43 15.05 -19.71
C ALA A 218 28.42 15.51 -18.24
N ILE A 219 28.26 16.82 -18.00
CA ILE A 219 28.14 17.39 -16.65
C ILE A 219 26.89 16.84 -15.95
N VAL A 220 25.74 16.81 -16.63
CA VAL A 220 24.50 16.27 -16.04
C VAL A 220 24.64 14.78 -15.75
N LYS A 221 25.29 14.01 -16.63
CA LYS A 221 25.59 12.59 -16.41
C LYS A 221 26.42 12.38 -15.14
N GLU A 222 27.46 13.19 -14.94
CA GLU A 222 28.29 13.15 -13.73
C GLU A 222 27.51 13.55 -12.48
N VAL A 223 26.63 14.56 -12.57
CA VAL A 223 25.76 14.94 -11.45
C VAL A 223 24.79 13.81 -11.09
N LEU A 224 24.21 13.13 -12.08
CA LEU A 224 23.32 11.99 -11.86
C LEU A 224 24.06 10.82 -11.19
N SER A 225 25.28 10.49 -11.62
CA SER A 225 26.08 9.45 -10.98
C SER A 225 26.45 9.84 -9.54
N ASN A 226 26.88 11.07 -9.32
CA ASN A 226 27.21 11.58 -7.98
C ASN A 226 26.00 11.60 -7.04
N ALA A 227 24.81 11.94 -7.54
CA ALA A 227 23.57 11.92 -6.76
C ALA A 227 23.22 10.50 -6.28
N LEU A 228 23.34 9.51 -7.16
CA LEU A 228 23.08 8.10 -6.82
C LEU A 228 24.15 7.51 -5.89
N GLN A 229 25.42 7.94 -6.03
CA GLN A 229 26.49 7.56 -5.09
C GLN A 229 26.27 8.15 -3.70
N ALA A 230 25.86 9.42 -3.62
CA ALA A 230 25.60 10.08 -2.35
C ALA A 230 24.35 9.53 -1.65
N LEU A 231 23.31 9.20 -2.43
CA LEU A 231 22.02 8.72 -1.95
C LEU A 231 21.61 7.44 -2.71
N PRO A 232 22.11 6.27 -2.29
CA PRO A 232 21.73 5.00 -2.87
C PRO A 232 20.34 4.57 -2.37
N ALA A 233 19.31 5.29 -2.83
CA ALA A 233 17.90 5.02 -2.55
C ALA A 233 17.08 5.04 -3.84
N LEU A 234 16.12 4.10 -3.96
CA LEU A 234 15.23 4.03 -5.13
C LEU A 234 14.34 5.27 -5.26
N LYS A 235 13.99 5.92 -4.13
CA LYS A 235 13.26 7.19 -4.11
C LYS A 235 14.03 8.32 -4.81
N THR A 236 15.36 8.34 -4.65
CA THR A 236 16.22 9.31 -5.34
C THR A 236 16.17 9.10 -6.84
N PHE A 237 16.26 7.84 -7.28
CA PHE A 237 16.13 7.48 -8.68
C PHE A 237 14.77 7.90 -9.25
N ASP A 238 13.66 7.56 -8.58
CA ASP A 238 12.31 7.91 -9.00
C ASP A 238 12.13 9.44 -9.11
N ALA A 239 12.66 10.21 -8.15
CA ALA A 239 12.63 11.67 -8.19
C ALA A 239 13.48 12.26 -9.34
N LEU A 240 14.68 11.74 -9.59
CA LEU A 240 15.52 12.15 -10.71
C LEU A 240 14.87 11.83 -12.05
N LEU A 241 14.28 10.64 -12.21
CA LEU A 241 13.54 10.26 -13.40
C LEU A 241 12.37 11.22 -13.64
N GLN A 242 11.59 11.53 -12.60
CA GLN A 242 10.49 12.50 -12.69
C GLN A 242 11.00 13.90 -13.09
N THR A 243 12.15 14.34 -12.57
CA THR A 243 12.73 15.63 -13.00
C THR A 243 13.13 15.64 -14.47
N LEU A 244 13.70 14.55 -14.99
CA LEU A 244 14.06 14.45 -16.41
C LEU A 244 12.82 14.41 -17.31
N GLN A 245 11.77 13.67 -16.91
CA GLN A 245 10.51 13.57 -17.65
C GLN A 245 9.74 14.91 -17.70
N ASN A 246 9.70 15.64 -16.57
CA ASN A 246 8.99 16.91 -16.47
C ASN A 246 9.72 18.08 -17.13
N TYR A 247 11.04 17.97 -17.33
CA TYR A 247 11.83 19.06 -17.92
C TYR A 247 11.74 19.01 -19.46
N PRO A 248 11.21 20.06 -20.13
CA PRO A 248 10.83 20.00 -21.54
C PRO A 248 12.02 20.23 -22.48
N THR A 249 13.07 19.38 -22.40
CA THR A 249 14.24 19.48 -23.28
C THR A 249 14.52 18.17 -24.02
N PRO A 250 15.09 18.23 -25.23
CA PRO A 250 15.52 17.01 -25.93
C PRO A 250 16.66 16.30 -25.18
N LEU A 251 17.53 17.06 -24.52
CA LEU A 251 18.62 16.53 -23.73
C LEU A 251 18.13 15.75 -22.50
N SER A 252 17.05 16.19 -21.83
CA SER A 252 16.52 15.45 -20.68
C SER A 252 16.04 14.05 -21.11
N LYS A 253 15.37 13.96 -22.27
CA LYS A 253 14.91 12.68 -22.85
C LYS A 253 16.07 11.76 -23.21
N SER A 254 17.16 12.29 -23.77
CA SER A 254 18.33 11.48 -24.13
C SER A 254 19.13 10.98 -22.91
N LEU A 255 18.94 11.59 -21.74
CA LEU A 255 19.59 11.18 -20.49
C LEU A 255 18.82 10.11 -19.72
N ILE A 256 17.55 9.85 -20.04
CA ILE A 256 16.74 8.81 -19.39
C ILE A 256 17.39 7.41 -19.53
N PRO A 257 17.82 6.96 -20.73
CA PRO A 257 18.48 5.66 -20.87
C PRO A 257 19.73 5.54 -20.01
N PHE A 258 20.56 6.59 -19.95
CA PHE A 258 21.76 6.63 -19.12
C PHE A 258 21.43 6.48 -17.63
N LEU A 259 20.37 7.14 -17.15
CA LEU A 259 19.93 6.98 -15.76
C LEU A 259 19.56 5.52 -15.47
N PHE A 260 18.87 4.84 -16.39
CA PHE A 260 18.56 3.41 -16.26
C PHE A 260 19.81 2.51 -16.32
N GLU A 261 20.81 2.81 -17.15
CA GLU A 261 22.08 2.07 -17.21
C GLU A 261 22.88 2.15 -15.90
N LEU A 262 22.74 3.24 -15.16
CA LEU A 262 23.35 3.39 -13.84
C LEU A 262 22.73 2.45 -12.80
N LEU A 263 21.43 2.15 -12.90
CA LEU A 263 20.67 1.43 -11.87
C LEU A 263 21.21 0.02 -11.54
N PRO A 264 21.55 -0.85 -12.52
CA PRO A 264 22.15 -2.17 -12.26
C PRO A 264 23.51 -2.13 -11.54
N HIS A 265 24.27 -1.04 -11.70
CA HIS A 265 25.61 -0.91 -11.10
C HIS A 265 25.54 -0.59 -9.60
N TYR A 266 24.40 -0.07 -9.11
CA TYR A 266 24.14 0.17 -7.69
C TYR A 266 23.42 -1.02 -7.06
N GLN A 267 24.05 -2.19 -7.02
CA GLN A 267 23.54 -3.43 -6.39
C GLN A 267 23.45 -3.39 -4.84
N GLY A 268 23.45 -2.19 -4.23
CA GLY A 268 23.46 -1.99 -2.79
C GLY A 268 22.59 -0.81 -2.33
N LEU A 269 21.47 -0.57 -3.02
CA LEU A 269 20.49 0.42 -2.58
C LEU A 269 19.91 -0.05 -1.23
N LYS A 270 20.14 0.73 -0.15
CA LYS A 270 19.78 0.31 1.23
C LYS A 270 18.27 0.18 1.46
N ASP A 271 17.48 0.80 0.59
CA ASP A 271 16.03 0.96 0.75
C ASP A 271 15.20 -0.02 -0.09
N ALA A 272 15.81 -0.80 -0.99
CA ALA A 272 15.08 -1.61 -1.96
C ALA A 272 15.71 -2.99 -2.17
N SER A 273 14.86 -4.02 -2.31
CA SER A 273 15.33 -5.37 -2.63
C SER A 273 15.82 -5.44 -4.08
N ASN A 274 16.70 -6.40 -4.38
CA ASN A 274 17.18 -6.65 -5.74
C ASN A 274 16.04 -6.85 -6.74
N GLY A 275 14.91 -7.42 -6.29
CA GLY A 275 13.68 -7.55 -7.06
C GLY A 275 13.08 -6.20 -7.47
N GLN A 276 12.97 -5.26 -6.54
CA GLN A 276 12.43 -3.91 -6.80
C GLN A 276 13.29 -3.11 -7.77
N ILE A 277 14.62 -3.26 -7.68
CA ILE A 277 15.58 -2.61 -8.59
C ILE A 277 15.37 -3.12 -10.03
N ARG A 278 15.24 -4.44 -10.21
CA ARG A 278 14.97 -5.06 -11.51
C ARG A 278 13.61 -4.66 -12.07
N ALA A 279 12.56 -4.67 -11.25
CA ALA A 279 11.22 -4.20 -11.61
C ALA A 279 11.25 -2.75 -12.10
N ARG A 280 12.02 -1.89 -11.42
CA ARG A 280 12.22 -0.50 -11.85
C ARG A 280 13.02 -0.41 -13.14
N TYR A 281 14.09 -1.16 -13.30
CA TYR A 281 14.85 -1.18 -14.55
C TYR A 281 13.98 -1.55 -15.76
N ALA A 282 13.08 -2.53 -15.61
CA ALA A 282 12.16 -2.94 -16.68
C ALA A 282 11.21 -1.82 -17.14
N THR A 283 10.92 -0.80 -16.30
CA THR A 283 10.09 0.36 -16.69
C THR A 283 10.72 1.24 -17.77
N ARG A 284 12.01 1.06 -18.10
CA ARG A 284 12.68 1.76 -19.20
C ARG A 284 11.92 1.61 -20.53
N HIS A 285 11.35 0.43 -20.77
CA HIS A 285 10.59 0.09 -21.97
C HIS A 285 9.26 0.85 -22.06
N LEU A 286 8.80 1.45 -20.95
CA LEU A 286 7.54 2.19 -20.85
C LEU A 286 7.76 3.71 -20.91
N SER A 287 8.91 4.17 -20.40
CA SER A 287 9.18 5.58 -20.08
C SER A 287 9.14 6.58 -21.25
N THR A 288 9.08 6.10 -22.50
CA THR A 288 9.14 6.91 -23.72
C THR A 288 7.94 6.76 -24.64
N LEU A 289 6.99 5.86 -24.31
CA LEU A 289 5.96 5.43 -25.25
C LEU A 289 4.62 6.13 -24.97
N PRO A 290 4.02 6.83 -25.95
CA PRO A 290 2.65 7.29 -25.83
C PRO A 290 1.67 6.10 -25.76
N GLU A 291 0.52 6.34 -25.14
CA GLU A 291 -0.60 5.42 -25.04
C GLU A 291 -0.93 4.75 -26.40
N GLY A 292 -1.02 3.43 -26.43
CA GLY A 292 -1.39 2.66 -27.61
C GLY A 292 -0.62 1.35 -27.78
N LYS A 293 -0.48 0.88 -29.03
CA LYS A 293 0.16 -0.41 -29.37
C LYS A 293 1.63 -0.50 -28.93
N ALA A 294 2.37 0.61 -29.02
CA ALA A 294 3.77 0.66 -28.60
C ALA A 294 3.91 0.46 -27.09
N PHE A 295 3.04 1.07 -26.27
CA PHE A 295 3.01 0.85 -24.82
C PHE A 295 2.76 -0.63 -24.47
N VAL A 296 1.83 -1.29 -25.19
CA VAL A 296 1.56 -2.72 -25.02
C VAL A 296 2.77 -3.58 -25.40
N GLU A 297 3.51 -3.21 -26.45
CA GLU A 297 4.77 -3.88 -26.83
C GLU A 297 5.87 -3.70 -25.78
N GLY A 298 6.03 -2.48 -25.26
CA GLY A 298 6.97 -2.18 -24.16
C GLY A 298 6.63 -2.94 -22.89
N LEU A 299 5.34 -3.12 -22.57
CA LEU A 299 4.89 -3.96 -21.46
C LEU A 299 5.25 -5.44 -21.67
N LYS A 300 5.16 -5.96 -22.90
CA LYS A 300 5.57 -7.35 -23.18
C LYS A 300 7.04 -7.54 -22.88
N LEU A 301 7.89 -6.64 -23.40
CA LEU A 301 9.33 -6.71 -23.22
C LEU A 301 9.73 -6.58 -21.74
N ALA A 302 9.08 -5.66 -21.01
CA ALA A 302 9.29 -5.53 -19.56
C ALA A 302 8.88 -6.80 -18.81
N ASN A 303 7.76 -7.42 -19.17
CA ASN A 303 7.30 -8.67 -18.59
C ASN A 303 8.25 -9.84 -18.90
N GLU A 304 8.68 -9.99 -20.14
CA GLU A 304 9.65 -11.03 -20.55
C GLU A 304 10.97 -10.91 -19.78
N GLU A 305 11.48 -9.68 -19.61
CA GLU A 305 12.70 -9.41 -18.85
C GLU A 305 12.56 -9.76 -17.36
N LEU A 306 11.42 -9.42 -16.74
CA LEU A 306 11.16 -9.74 -15.33
C LEU A 306 10.93 -11.24 -15.11
N VAL A 307 10.20 -11.90 -16.01
CA VAL A 307 9.98 -13.35 -15.96
C VAL A 307 11.31 -14.09 -16.12
N ALA A 308 12.15 -13.70 -17.08
CA ALA A 308 13.47 -14.28 -17.25
C ALA A 308 14.37 -14.11 -16.01
N SER A 309 14.21 -13.01 -15.28
CA SER A 309 14.95 -12.77 -14.04
C SER A 309 14.48 -13.63 -12.86
N CYS A 310 13.21 -14.03 -12.84
CA CYS A 310 12.62 -14.90 -11.82
C CYS A 310 12.91 -16.39 -12.09
N SER A 311 13.12 -16.78 -13.35
CA SER A 311 13.42 -18.17 -13.76
C SER A 311 14.89 -18.59 -13.60
N ARG A 312 15.80 -17.67 -13.28
CA ARG A 312 17.26 -17.90 -13.27
C ARG A 312 17.86 -18.44 -11.97
N SER A 313 17.07 -18.72 -10.94
CA SER A 313 17.57 -19.26 -9.66
C SER A 313 17.01 -20.67 -9.37
N PRO A 314 17.53 -21.73 -10.04
CA PRO A 314 17.08 -23.10 -9.84
C PRO A 314 18.00 -23.86 -8.86
N GLU A 315 18.35 -23.25 -7.72
CA GLU A 315 19.00 -24.00 -6.63
C GLU A 315 18.02 -24.17 -5.48
N GLU A 316 17.84 -25.43 -5.09
CA GLU A 316 16.83 -25.98 -4.21
C GLU A 316 16.70 -25.22 -2.88
N GLY A 317 15.60 -24.48 -2.73
CA GLY A 317 15.23 -23.73 -1.53
C GLY A 317 14.62 -22.38 -1.89
N GLU A 318 13.61 -21.92 -1.14
CA GLU A 318 13.09 -20.56 -1.28
C GLU A 318 14.16 -19.56 -0.83
N SER A 319 15.09 -19.22 -1.73
CA SER A 319 16.02 -18.13 -1.47
C SER A 319 15.21 -16.82 -1.36
N PRO A 320 15.48 -15.98 -0.35
CA PRO A 320 14.74 -14.74 -0.14
C PRO A 320 14.76 -13.83 -1.38
N GLU A 321 15.81 -13.92 -2.19
CA GLU A 321 15.97 -13.16 -3.44
C GLU A 321 14.93 -13.51 -4.52
N VAL A 322 14.50 -14.78 -4.59
CA VAL A 322 13.45 -15.20 -5.53
C VAL A 322 12.09 -14.70 -5.06
N VAL A 323 11.79 -14.81 -3.76
CA VAL A 323 10.54 -14.28 -3.17
C VAL A 323 10.44 -12.76 -3.36
N ASP A 324 11.55 -12.04 -3.18
CA ASP A 324 11.63 -10.60 -3.40
C ASP A 324 11.40 -10.22 -4.87
N SER A 325 11.98 -10.97 -5.81
CA SER A 325 11.81 -10.75 -7.25
C SER A 325 10.36 -10.98 -7.70
N LEU A 326 9.72 -12.01 -7.16
CA LEU A 326 8.32 -12.32 -7.41
C LEU A 326 7.36 -11.30 -6.83
N THR A 327 7.65 -10.80 -5.63
CA THR A 327 6.87 -9.73 -4.99
C THR A 327 6.98 -8.43 -5.78
N ALA A 328 8.18 -8.07 -6.21
CA ALA A 328 8.39 -6.89 -7.05
C ALA A 328 7.71 -6.99 -8.42
N TYR A 329 7.69 -8.18 -9.03
CA TYR A 329 6.93 -8.43 -10.26
C TYR A 329 5.42 -8.27 -10.04
N ALA A 330 4.88 -8.81 -8.95
CA ALA A 330 3.47 -8.66 -8.59
C ALA A 330 3.06 -7.19 -8.36
N GLU A 331 3.90 -6.42 -7.66
CA GLU A 331 3.70 -4.96 -7.48
C GLU A 331 3.76 -4.21 -8.81
N PHE A 332 4.72 -4.55 -9.68
CA PHE A 332 4.84 -3.97 -11.02
C PHE A 332 3.56 -4.19 -11.83
N VAL A 333 3.09 -5.44 -11.91
CA VAL A 333 1.89 -5.81 -12.68
C VAL A 333 0.64 -5.10 -12.15
N THR A 334 0.49 -5.01 -10.82
CA THR A 334 -0.65 -4.31 -10.20
C THR A 334 -0.64 -2.82 -10.53
N LYS A 335 0.52 -2.15 -10.40
CA LYS A 335 0.65 -0.72 -10.70
C LYS A 335 0.37 -0.41 -12.18
N GLN A 336 0.84 -1.28 -13.08
CA GLN A 336 0.56 -1.11 -14.52
C GLN A 336 -0.93 -1.28 -14.83
N TRP A 337 -1.61 -2.23 -14.16
CA TRP A 337 -3.05 -2.40 -14.32
C TRP A 337 -3.83 -1.14 -13.92
N GLU A 338 -3.55 -0.55 -12.76
CA GLU A 338 -4.17 0.71 -12.33
C GLU A 338 -4.00 1.82 -13.38
N THR A 339 -2.80 1.95 -13.95
CA THR A 339 -2.51 2.96 -14.98
C THR A 339 -3.29 2.73 -16.29
N ILE A 340 -3.48 1.46 -16.68
CA ILE A 340 -4.24 1.11 -17.89
C ILE A 340 -5.74 1.40 -17.72
N THR A 341 -6.29 1.18 -16.53
CA THR A 341 -7.71 1.46 -16.22
C THR A 341 -8.05 2.95 -16.28
N GLU A 342 -7.09 3.82 -15.94
CA GLU A 342 -7.25 5.27 -16.06
C GLU A 342 -7.20 5.76 -17.52
N GLY A 343 -6.59 4.99 -18.43
CA GLY A 343 -6.32 5.38 -19.83
C GLY A 343 -7.24 4.79 -20.92
N ASN A 344 -8.20 3.90 -20.59
CA ASN A 344 -9.04 3.19 -21.58
C ASN A 344 -8.22 2.43 -22.68
N LEU A 345 -7.09 1.81 -22.33
CA LEU A 345 -6.29 1.04 -23.31
C LEU A 345 -6.72 -0.44 -23.41
N PRO A 346 -6.63 -1.06 -24.61
CA PRO A 346 -6.88 -2.49 -24.78
C PRO A 346 -5.82 -3.36 -24.09
N LEU A 347 -6.30 -4.30 -23.28
CA LEU A 347 -5.48 -5.19 -22.45
C LEU A 347 -4.78 -6.29 -23.28
N PRO A 348 -3.47 -6.52 -23.12
CA PRO A 348 -2.84 -7.75 -23.59
C PRO A 348 -3.30 -8.94 -22.74
N ARG A 349 -4.17 -9.79 -23.32
CA ARG A 349 -4.97 -10.79 -22.59
C ARG A 349 -4.23 -11.99 -21.97
N ASN A 350 -2.91 -12.16 -22.13
CA ASN A 350 -2.24 -13.45 -21.86
C ASN A 350 -0.79 -13.41 -21.30
N GLN A 351 -0.35 -12.35 -20.60
CA GLN A 351 1.09 -12.22 -20.26
C GLN A 351 1.56 -12.77 -18.92
N MET A 352 0.68 -13.31 -18.08
CA MET A 352 1.10 -13.90 -16.79
C MET A 352 1.45 -15.38 -16.97
N GLN A 353 2.57 -15.67 -17.64
CA GLN A 353 3.17 -17.02 -17.62
C GLN A 353 4.33 -17.03 -16.62
N ASN A 354 4.14 -17.80 -15.53
CA ASN A 354 4.99 -18.17 -14.37
C ASN A 354 6.44 -17.63 -14.27
N PRO A 355 6.88 -17.19 -13.07
CA PRO A 355 7.00 -18.09 -11.90
C PRO A 355 6.39 -17.57 -10.58
N GLY A 356 6.11 -18.51 -9.64
CA GLY A 356 6.11 -18.44 -8.16
C GLY A 356 5.11 -17.55 -7.36
N ARG A 357 4.76 -17.90 -6.12
CA ARG A 357 3.78 -18.92 -5.69
C ARG A 357 2.57 -18.21 -5.01
N ASP A 358 2.77 -17.13 -4.23
CA ASP A 358 1.62 -16.43 -3.60
C ASP A 358 1.42 -14.95 -4.00
N ALA A 359 2.50 -14.16 -4.14
CA ALA A 359 2.41 -12.73 -4.45
C ALA A 359 1.87 -12.47 -5.87
N VAL A 360 2.33 -13.25 -6.85
CA VAL A 360 1.87 -13.18 -8.25
C VAL A 360 0.41 -13.60 -8.37
N PHE A 361 -0.01 -14.61 -7.61
CA PHE A 361 -1.41 -15.03 -7.56
C PHE A 361 -2.30 -13.97 -6.91
N SER A 362 -1.85 -13.33 -5.84
CA SER A 362 -2.55 -12.21 -5.21
C SER A 362 -2.78 -11.06 -6.20
N ALA A 363 -1.73 -10.64 -6.92
CA ALA A 363 -1.86 -9.63 -7.96
C ALA A 363 -2.79 -10.07 -9.09
N HIS A 364 -2.66 -11.33 -9.56
CA HIS A 364 -3.52 -11.87 -10.61
C HIS A 364 -5.00 -11.89 -10.21
N LEU A 365 -5.31 -12.31 -8.97
CA LEU A 365 -6.68 -12.29 -8.47
C LEU A 365 -7.20 -10.87 -8.28
N ARG A 366 -6.40 -9.92 -7.78
CA ARG A 366 -6.82 -8.52 -7.68
C ARG A 366 -7.21 -7.96 -9.04
N ILE A 367 -6.45 -8.27 -10.07
CA ILE A 367 -6.74 -7.87 -11.46
C ILE A 367 -8.01 -8.55 -11.98
N LEU A 368 -8.16 -9.86 -11.79
CA LEU A 368 -9.32 -10.61 -12.25
C LEU A 368 -10.63 -10.21 -11.53
N LEU A 369 -10.52 -9.68 -10.31
CA LEU A 369 -11.65 -9.28 -9.46
C LEU A 369 -11.90 -7.77 -9.50
N ASP A 370 -11.11 -7.01 -10.26
CA ASP A 370 -11.32 -5.58 -10.47
C ASP A 370 -12.62 -5.36 -11.29
N PRO A 371 -13.52 -4.45 -10.87
CA PRO A 371 -14.76 -4.14 -11.60
C PRO A 371 -14.52 -3.69 -13.05
N THR A 372 -13.32 -3.22 -13.39
CA THR A 372 -12.92 -2.81 -14.74
C THR A 372 -12.46 -3.96 -15.62
N HIS A 373 -12.30 -5.17 -15.09
CA HIS A 373 -11.89 -6.35 -15.85
C HIS A 373 -12.99 -6.76 -16.86
N PRO A 374 -12.63 -7.07 -18.13
CA PRO A 374 -13.62 -7.47 -19.14
C PRO A 374 -14.36 -8.74 -18.73
N GLN A 375 -15.70 -8.69 -18.81
CA GLN A 375 -16.57 -9.82 -18.52
C GLN A 375 -16.36 -11.00 -19.49
N PRO A 376 -16.64 -12.25 -19.07
CA PRO A 376 -17.24 -12.65 -17.79
C PRO A 376 -16.26 -12.69 -16.62
N LEU A 377 -16.76 -12.40 -15.41
CA LEU A 377 -16.01 -12.61 -14.17
C LEU A 377 -15.56 -14.07 -14.05
N PRO A 378 -14.41 -14.35 -13.42
CA PRO A 378 -13.90 -15.72 -13.31
C PRO A 378 -14.86 -16.61 -12.54
N THR A 379 -15.26 -17.75 -13.12
CA THR A 379 -16.02 -18.80 -12.40
C THR A 379 -15.18 -19.34 -11.23
N ALA A 380 -15.84 -19.73 -10.13
CA ALA A 380 -15.19 -20.32 -8.95
C ALA A 380 -14.20 -21.46 -9.29
N ARG A 381 -14.51 -22.30 -10.30
CA ARG A 381 -13.59 -23.34 -10.82
C ARG A 381 -12.26 -22.79 -11.35
N LYS A 382 -12.28 -21.66 -12.05
CA LYS A 382 -11.06 -21.02 -12.61
C LYS A 382 -10.19 -20.46 -11.48
N ILE A 383 -10.80 -19.86 -10.47
CA ILE A 383 -10.12 -19.38 -9.26
C ILE A 383 -9.47 -20.56 -8.52
N CYS A 384 -10.17 -21.68 -8.33
CA CYS A 384 -9.60 -22.88 -7.71
C CYS A 384 -8.46 -23.49 -8.52
N LYS A 385 -8.56 -23.52 -9.85
CA LYS A 385 -7.49 -24.02 -10.73
C LYS A 385 -6.23 -23.16 -10.58
N LEU A 386 -6.37 -21.84 -10.59
CA LEU A 386 -5.26 -20.92 -10.37
C LEU A 386 -4.71 -21.05 -8.94
N ALA A 387 -5.56 -21.10 -7.91
CA ALA A 387 -5.12 -21.28 -6.52
C ALA A 387 -4.27 -22.54 -6.34
N ARG A 388 -4.61 -23.66 -7.00
CA ARG A 388 -3.82 -24.90 -6.98
C ARG A 388 -2.50 -24.80 -7.76
N GLN A 389 -2.47 -24.01 -8.84
CA GLN A 389 -1.27 -23.80 -9.65
C GLN A 389 -0.23 -22.95 -8.92
N TYR A 390 -0.70 -22.03 -8.06
CA TYR A 390 0.16 -21.04 -7.43
C TYR A 390 0.43 -21.32 -5.95
N SER A 391 -0.52 -21.83 -5.16
CA SER A 391 -0.32 -21.96 -3.71
C SER A 391 0.68 -23.06 -3.34
N VAL A 392 1.83 -22.65 -2.78
CA VAL A 392 2.69 -23.50 -1.98
C VAL A 392 2.99 -22.74 -0.69
N ALA A 393 2.22 -23.06 0.35
CA ALA A 393 2.54 -22.88 1.77
C ALA A 393 3.17 -21.54 2.25
N SER A 394 2.59 -20.36 1.97
CA SER A 394 2.88 -19.15 2.77
C SER A 394 1.60 -18.40 3.24
N THR A 395 1.71 -17.75 4.40
CA THR A 395 0.63 -17.67 5.41
C THR A 395 -0.13 -16.34 5.51
N ASN A 396 0.45 -15.22 5.04
CA ASN A 396 -0.16 -13.90 5.26
C ASN A 396 -0.94 -13.36 4.04
N ASN A 397 -0.43 -13.55 2.83
CA ASN A 397 -1.11 -13.08 1.61
C ASN A 397 -2.32 -13.95 1.23
N LEU A 398 -2.33 -15.22 1.65
CA LEU A 398 -3.45 -16.15 1.44
C LEU A 398 -4.75 -15.64 2.09
N ARG A 399 -4.64 -14.93 3.20
CA ARG A 399 -5.77 -14.46 4.01
C ARG A 399 -6.57 -13.37 3.31
N ASP A 400 -5.89 -12.34 2.81
CA ASP A 400 -6.56 -11.23 2.11
C ASP A 400 -7.09 -11.66 0.74
N VAL A 401 -6.34 -12.51 0.06
CA VAL A 401 -6.70 -13.05 -1.25
C VAL A 401 -7.90 -13.99 -1.17
N SER A 402 -7.94 -14.86 -0.15
CA SER A 402 -9.09 -15.76 0.06
C SER A 402 -10.36 -15.00 0.43
N ARG A 403 -10.27 -13.92 1.23
CA ARG A 403 -11.42 -13.04 1.50
C ARG A 403 -11.93 -12.35 0.24
N LEU A 404 -11.03 -11.77 -0.55
CA LEU A 404 -11.40 -11.09 -1.79
C LEU A 404 -12.08 -12.07 -2.76
N ALA A 405 -11.52 -13.27 -2.95
CA ALA A 405 -12.11 -14.33 -3.76
C ALA A 405 -13.51 -14.73 -3.25
N ARG A 406 -13.72 -14.89 -1.94
CA ARG A 406 -15.01 -15.25 -1.35
C ARG A 406 -16.10 -14.20 -1.61
N SER A 407 -15.76 -12.91 -1.61
CA SER A 407 -16.74 -11.82 -1.75
C SER A 407 -17.41 -11.71 -3.13
N GLN A 408 -16.77 -12.25 -4.19
CA GLN A 408 -17.21 -12.10 -5.59
C GLN A 408 -17.56 -13.44 -6.27
N CYS A 409 -17.39 -14.59 -5.60
CA CYS A 409 -17.63 -15.90 -6.18
C CYS A 409 -19.12 -16.27 -6.22
N THR A 410 -19.66 -16.48 -7.43
CA THR A 410 -20.97 -17.09 -7.67
C THR A 410 -20.87 -18.24 -8.68
N GLY A 411 -21.47 -19.41 -8.42
CA GLY A 411 -21.50 -20.54 -9.38
C GLY A 411 -21.28 -21.92 -8.77
N GLU A 412 -20.78 -22.87 -9.56
CA GLU A 412 -20.40 -24.23 -9.12
C GLU A 412 -18.96 -24.26 -8.60
N GLY A 413 -18.71 -24.95 -7.46
CA GLY A 413 -17.39 -25.02 -6.82
C GLY A 413 -17.09 -23.93 -5.78
N ILE A 414 -18.13 -23.28 -5.24
CA ILE A 414 -18.00 -22.27 -4.18
C ILE A 414 -17.36 -22.87 -2.92
N GLU A 415 -17.69 -24.12 -2.57
CA GLU A 415 -17.16 -24.81 -1.40
C GLU A 415 -15.63 -24.90 -1.39
N SER A 416 -15.01 -25.21 -2.52
CA SER A 416 -13.56 -25.27 -2.64
C SER A 416 -12.87 -23.91 -2.51
N VAL A 417 -13.53 -22.81 -2.88
CA VAL A 417 -13.00 -21.45 -2.68
C VAL A 417 -13.13 -21.02 -1.22
N TRP A 418 -14.27 -21.33 -0.58
CA TRP A 418 -14.52 -20.93 0.80
C TRP A 418 -13.68 -21.71 1.80
N THR A 419 -13.38 -22.97 1.51
CA THR A 419 -12.51 -23.84 2.30
C THR A 419 -11.02 -23.65 2.04
N TRP A 420 -10.64 -22.85 1.04
CA TRP A 420 -9.25 -22.55 0.75
C TRP A 420 -8.65 -21.63 1.81
N GLY A 421 -7.44 -21.95 2.30
CA GLY A 421 -6.78 -21.23 3.39
C GLY A 421 -7.41 -21.41 4.77
N TRP A 422 -8.34 -22.37 4.92
CA TRP A 422 -9.07 -22.61 6.17
C TRP A 422 -8.18 -22.96 7.36
N ASP A 423 -7.14 -23.75 7.11
CA ASP A 423 -6.21 -24.23 8.13
C ASP A 423 -5.37 -23.11 8.74
N GLN A 424 -5.24 -21.98 8.04
CA GLN A 424 -4.47 -20.81 8.47
C GLN A 424 -5.29 -19.75 9.23
N LEU A 425 -6.62 -19.92 9.33
CA LEU A 425 -7.51 -18.96 9.99
C LEU A 425 -7.60 -19.23 11.50
N THR A 426 -7.66 -18.15 12.29
CA THR A 426 -7.97 -18.24 13.73
C THR A 426 -9.44 -18.68 13.95
N THR A 427 -9.74 -19.22 15.13
CA THR A 427 -11.10 -19.63 15.53
C THR A 427 -12.11 -18.49 15.37
N LEU A 428 -11.74 -17.29 15.80
CA LEU A 428 -12.55 -16.07 15.67
C LEU A 428 -12.83 -15.71 14.20
N GLU A 429 -11.83 -15.86 13.32
CA GLU A 429 -11.98 -15.54 11.90
C GLU A 429 -12.86 -16.54 11.16
N ARG A 430 -12.74 -17.82 11.49
CA ARG A 430 -13.63 -18.84 10.94
C ARG A 430 -15.09 -18.57 11.33
N GLU A 431 -15.33 -18.14 12.56
CA GLU A 431 -16.67 -17.70 12.99
C GLU A 431 -17.16 -16.48 12.22
N THR A 432 -16.31 -15.49 11.95
CA THR A 432 -16.71 -14.32 11.14
C THR A 432 -17.11 -14.73 9.72
N LEU A 433 -16.40 -15.68 9.10
CA LEU A 433 -16.77 -16.19 7.77
C LEU A 433 -18.11 -16.92 7.79
N ILE A 434 -18.39 -17.72 8.83
CA ILE A 434 -19.71 -18.35 8.96
C ILE A 434 -20.80 -17.27 9.12
N LYS A 435 -20.57 -16.19 9.87
CA LYS A 435 -21.52 -15.06 9.96
C LYS A 435 -21.76 -14.39 8.61
N GLU A 436 -20.72 -14.19 7.81
CA GLU A 436 -20.85 -13.60 6.47
C GLU A 436 -21.75 -14.46 5.56
N THR A 437 -21.68 -15.79 5.66
CA THR A 437 -22.59 -16.67 4.90
C THR A 437 -24.06 -16.56 5.33
N LEU A 438 -24.36 -16.11 6.55
CA LEU A 438 -25.72 -15.87 7.02
C LEU A 438 -26.33 -14.58 6.44
N LEU A 439 -25.50 -13.63 6.01
CA LEU A 439 -25.92 -12.36 5.42
C LEU A 439 -26.26 -12.49 3.93
N LEU A 440 -25.88 -13.60 3.29
CA LEU A 440 -26.15 -13.89 1.88
C LEU A 440 -27.53 -14.56 1.70
N PRO A 441 -28.21 -14.36 0.55
CA PRO A 441 -29.54 -14.91 0.30
C PRO A 441 -29.55 -16.44 0.43
N SER A 442 -30.53 -16.95 1.17
CA SER A 442 -30.63 -18.38 1.52
C SER A 442 -30.94 -19.24 0.30
N ASN A 443 -29.91 -19.84 -0.29
CA ASN A 443 -30.01 -20.88 -1.32
C ASN A 443 -29.58 -22.24 -0.72
N THR A 444 -30.08 -23.36 -1.25
CA THR A 444 -29.73 -24.73 -0.82
C THR A 444 -28.21 -24.96 -0.84
N LYS A 445 -27.51 -24.41 -1.84
CA LYS A 445 -26.05 -24.43 -1.94
C LYS A 445 -25.35 -23.69 -0.80
N MET A 446 -25.91 -22.58 -0.33
CA MET A 446 -25.36 -21.81 0.80
C MET A 446 -25.65 -22.47 2.15
N ALA A 447 -26.74 -23.24 2.25
CA ALA A 447 -27.01 -24.09 3.41
C ALA A 447 -25.99 -25.22 3.53
N HIS A 448 -25.68 -25.93 2.43
CA HIS A 448 -24.66 -26.97 2.41
C HIS A 448 -23.25 -26.42 2.70
N LEU A 449 -22.93 -25.24 2.18
CA LEU A 449 -21.67 -24.57 2.50
C LEU A 449 -21.56 -24.21 3.99
N ARG A 450 -22.63 -23.70 4.61
CA ARG A 450 -22.69 -23.42 6.06
C ARG A 450 -22.43 -24.68 6.89
N GLU A 451 -23.02 -25.81 6.50
CA GLU A 451 -22.79 -27.12 7.11
C GLU A 451 -21.32 -27.55 7.00
N ILE A 452 -20.71 -27.49 5.82
CA ILE A 452 -19.29 -27.85 5.63
C ILE A 452 -18.37 -26.97 6.48
N LEU A 453 -18.60 -25.65 6.51
CA LEU A 453 -17.76 -24.73 7.27
C LEU A 453 -17.91 -24.95 8.78
N THR A 454 -19.12 -25.19 9.27
CA THR A 454 -19.36 -25.47 10.70
C THR A 454 -18.73 -26.80 11.14
N LEU A 455 -18.85 -27.87 10.34
CA LEU A 455 -18.17 -29.14 10.57
C LEU A 455 -16.64 -28.96 10.70
N ARG A 456 -16.03 -28.24 9.75
CA ARG A 456 -14.58 -27.98 9.78
C ARG A 456 -14.15 -27.08 10.92
N THR A 457 -14.97 -26.11 11.36
CA THR A 457 -14.64 -25.32 12.55
C THR A 457 -14.58 -26.19 13.80
N LEU A 458 -15.57 -27.08 13.97
CA LEU A 458 -15.62 -27.98 15.12
C LEU A 458 -14.41 -28.91 15.11
N SER A 459 -14.16 -29.62 14.01
CA SER A 459 -13.00 -30.51 13.88
C SER A 459 -11.67 -29.81 14.19
N SER A 460 -11.47 -28.58 13.71
CA SER A 460 -10.22 -27.86 14.02
C SER A 460 -10.13 -27.41 15.48
N ILE A 461 -11.22 -26.98 16.11
CA ILE A 461 -11.23 -26.66 17.55
C ILE A 461 -10.80 -27.91 18.34
N TYR A 462 -11.35 -29.07 18.02
CA TYR A 462 -11.01 -30.33 18.68
C TYR A 462 -9.55 -30.77 18.42
N HIS A 463 -9.02 -30.61 17.21
CA HIS A 463 -7.60 -30.82 16.93
C HIS A 463 -6.68 -29.87 17.72
N THR A 464 -7.03 -28.59 17.83
CA THR A 464 -6.25 -27.66 18.66
C THR A 464 -6.28 -28.02 20.15
N ILE A 465 -7.38 -28.60 20.64
CA ILE A 465 -7.49 -29.08 22.02
C ILE A 465 -6.61 -30.31 22.27
N THR A 466 -6.55 -31.25 21.31
CA THR A 466 -5.66 -32.42 21.41
C THR A 466 -4.19 -32.02 21.37
N ASP A 467 -3.82 -31.03 20.55
CA ASP A 467 -2.43 -30.54 20.45
C ASP A 467 -2.02 -29.67 21.64
N ALA A 468 -2.91 -28.80 22.13
CA ALA A 468 -2.64 -27.91 23.27
C ALA A 468 -2.53 -28.64 24.62
N SER A 469 -3.02 -29.89 24.70
CA SER A 469 -2.79 -30.79 25.85
C SER A 469 -1.30 -31.03 26.14
N VAL A 470 -0.41 -30.66 25.19
CA VAL A 470 1.03 -30.79 25.33
C VAL A 470 1.72 -29.49 25.80
N GLN A 471 1.15 -28.27 25.65
CA GLN A 471 1.96 -27.05 25.84
C GLN A 471 1.36 -25.77 26.52
N SER A 472 0.05 -25.53 26.73
CA SER A 472 -0.37 -24.40 27.62
C SER A 472 -1.87 -24.30 28.00
N ASN A 473 -2.16 -23.64 29.14
CA ASN A 473 -3.50 -23.32 29.65
C ASN A 473 -4.10 -22.03 29.01
N THR A 474 -4.84 -22.16 27.92
CA THR A 474 -5.71 -21.10 27.38
C THR A 474 -7.19 -21.32 27.78
N LEU A 475 -7.99 -20.26 27.83
CA LEU A 475 -9.42 -20.31 28.22
C LEU A 475 -10.26 -21.26 27.35
N GLU A 476 -9.90 -21.42 26.07
CA GLU A 476 -10.54 -22.34 25.11
C GLU A 476 -10.28 -23.82 25.43
N VAL A 477 -9.23 -24.13 26.21
CA VAL A 477 -8.89 -25.51 26.63
C VAL A 477 -9.64 -25.92 27.89
N THR A 478 -10.12 -24.96 28.70
CA THR A 478 -10.94 -25.26 29.88
C THR A 478 -12.30 -25.80 29.49
N ALA A 479 -12.80 -26.84 30.16
CA ALA A 479 -14.08 -27.45 29.80
C ALA A 479 -15.28 -26.47 29.85
N LYS A 480 -15.23 -25.47 30.74
CA LYS A 480 -16.22 -24.38 30.78
C LYS A 480 -16.18 -23.50 29.53
N GLY A 481 -14.97 -23.15 29.06
CA GLY A 481 -14.78 -22.38 27.82
C GLY A 481 -15.21 -23.17 26.58
N ARG A 482 -14.81 -24.45 26.48
CA ARG A 482 -15.23 -25.35 25.39
C ARG A 482 -16.75 -25.46 25.28
N ARG A 483 -17.43 -25.68 26.40
CA ARG A 483 -18.90 -25.74 26.45
C ARG A 483 -19.54 -24.46 25.91
N GLN A 484 -19.03 -23.29 26.30
CA GLN A 484 -19.55 -22.00 25.84
C GLN A 484 -19.34 -21.81 24.33
N THR A 485 -18.16 -22.17 23.80
CA THR A 485 -17.87 -22.08 22.37
C THR A 485 -18.75 -23.02 21.55
N ILE A 486 -18.87 -24.29 21.94
CA ILE A 486 -19.72 -25.28 21.25
C ILE A 486 -21.19 -24.86 21.29
N THR A 487 -21.69 -24.45 22.46
CA THR A 487 -23.07 -23.96 22.60
C THR A 487 -23.32 -22.77 21.70
N ARG A 488 -22.39 -21.81 21.65
CA ARG A 488 -22.48 -20.64 20.77
C ARG A 488 -22.50 -21.05 19.30
N LEU A 489 -21.64 -21.96 18.86
CA LEU A 489 -21.59 -22.41 17.47
C LEU A 489 -22.89 -23.12 17.06
N LEU A 490 -23.38 -24.03 17.89
CA LEU A 490 -24.57 -24.83 17.58
C LEU A 490 -25.88 -24.03 17.68
N GLN A 491 -25.95 -22.98 18.51
CA GLN A 491 -27.15 -22.13 18.60
C GLN A 491 -27.18 -21.01 17.55
N THR A 492 -26.03 -20.49 17.12
CA THR A 492 -25.95 -19.27 16.29
C THR A 492 -26.06 -19.55 14.79
N TYR A 493 -25.62 -20.72 14.31
CA TYR A 493 -25.37 -20.93 12.87
C TYR A 493 -26.33 -21.91 12.17
N VAL A 494 -27.47 -22.24 12.80
CA VAL A 494 -28.52 -23.15 12.27
C VAL A 494 -27.92 -24.47 11.73
N PRO A 495 -27.40 -25.33 12.62
CA PRO A 495 -26.63 -26.51 12.21
C PRO A 495 -27.53 -27.59 11.61
N SER A 496 -27.05 -28.28 10.58
CA SER A 496 -27.67 -29.53 10.10
C SER A 496 -27.57 -30.63 11.17
N PRO A 497 -28.49 -31.64 11.18
CA PRO A 497 -28.38 -32.82 12.06
C PRO A 497 -27.00 -33.49 12.03
N GLU A 498 -26.30 -33.44 10.89
CA GLU A 498 -24.93 -33.99 10.73
C GLU A 498 -23.90 -33.22 11.57
N VAL A 499 -24.07 -31.90 11.74
CA VAL A 499 -23.19 -31.05 12.54
C VAL A 499 -23.28 -31.40 14.02
N TYR A 500 -24.49 -31.69 14.50
CA TYR A 500 -24.71 -32.13 15.87
C TYR A 500 -24.13 -33.51 16.14
N ARG A 501 -24.33 -34.46 15.22
CA ARG A 501 -23.74 -35.81 15.31
C ARG A 501 -22.21 -35.72 15.34
N HIS A 502 -21.62 -34.94 14.44
CA HIS A 502 -20.17 -34.76 14.39
C HIS A 502 -19.61 -34.10 15.67
N ALA A 503 -20.29 -33.09 16.20
CA ALA A 503 -19.90 -32.46 17.47
C ALA A 503 -19.95 -33.46 18.66
N PHE A 504 -20.95 -34.34 18.66
CA PHE A 504 -21.13 -35.38 19.67
C PHE A 504 -20.01 -36.44 19.60
N ASP A 505 -19.70 -36.91 18.39
CA ASP A 505 -18.65 -37.91 18.17
C ASP A 505 -17.26 -37.37 18.50
N LEU A 506 -16.97 -36.10 18.20
CA LEU A 506 -15.69 -35.46 18.53
C LEU A 506 -15.46 -35.32 20.04
N GLU A 507 -16.49 -34.95 20.83
CA GLU A 507 -16.36 -34.87 22.29
C GLU A 507 -16.29 -36.28 22.91
N ARG A 508 -17.03 -37.25 22.37
CA ARG A 508 -16.99 -38.65 22.83
C ARG A 508 -15.62 -39.30 22.61
N ASN A 509 -14.96 -39.00 21.49
CA ASN A 509 -13.67 -39.59 21.11
C ASN A 509 -12.46 -38.83 21.67
N LEU A 510 -12.66 -37.80 22.51
CA LEU A 510 -11.56 -37.04 23.09
C LEU A 510 -10.78 -37.92 24.08
N PRO A 511 -9.43 -38.04 23.97
CA PRO A 511 -8.66 -38.82 24.94
C PRO A 511 -8.84 -38.23 26.34
N ALA A 512 -9.28 -39.06 27.29
CA ALA A 512 -9.31 -38.69 28.70
C ALA A 512 -7.88 -38.32 29.11
N ALA A 513 -7.64 -37.04 29.43
CA ALA A 513 -6.32 -36.58 29.87
C ALA A 513 -5.83 -37.50 30.99
N ALA A 514 -4.72 -38.20 30.74
CA ALA A 514 -4.11 -39.14 31.65
C ALA A 514 -3.44 -38.41 32.82
N ASP A 515 -4.23 -37.74 33.65
CA ASP A 515 -3.78 -37.11 34.88
C ASP A 515 -4.53 -37.72 36.07
N PRO A 516 -3.95 -38.70 36.79
CA PRO A 516 -4.60 -39.44 37.87
C PRO A 516 -4.86 -38.61 39.14
N LYS A 517 -4.67 -37.29 39.09
CA LYS A 517 -4.84 -36.37 40.23
C LYS A 517 -6.01 -35.38 40.10
N SER A 518 -6.78 -35.40 39.01
CA SER A 518 -7.99 -34.57 38.88
C SER A 518 -9.20 -35.42 38.43
N PRO A 519 -10.03 -35.91 39.36
CA PRO A 519 -11.26 -36.64 39.02
C PRO A 519 -12.37 -35.73 38.45
N LYS A 520 -12.13 -34.42 38.32
CA LYS A 520 -13.14 -33.42 37.91
C LYS A 520 -13.28 -33.20 36.40
N ASN A 521 -12.40 -33.79 35.59
CA ASN A 521 -12.48 -33.62 34.12
C ASN A 521 -13.50 -34.57 33.46
N GLY A 522 -13.82 -35.71 34.07
CA GLY A 522 -14.85 -36.64 33.58
C GLY A 522 -16.28 -36.06 33.65
N GLU A 523 -16.60 -35.36 34.74
CA GLU A 523 -17.89 -34.65 34.88
C GLU A 523 -18.05 -33.54 33.83
N SER A 524 -16.94 -32.92 33.45
CA SER A 524 -16.97 -31.75 32.57
C SER A 524 -17.26 -32.11 31.10
N SER A 525 -16.83 -33.28 30.61
CA SER A 525 -17.13 -33.76 29.25
C SER A 525 -18.56 -34.34 29.16
N SER A 526 -19.00 -35.06 30.18
CA SER A 526 -20.38 -35.56 30.30
C SER A 526 -21.42 -34.42 30.22
N HIS A 527 -21.18 -33.30 30.92
CA HIS A 527 -22.06 -32.13 30.84
C HIS A 527 -22.05 -31.45 29.46
N ILE A 528 -20.96 -31.54 28.70
CA ILE A 528 -20.90 -31.02 27.32
C ILE A 528 -21.72 -31.91 26.39
N LEU A 529 -21.57 -33.24 26.49
CA LEU A 529 -22.34 -34.20 25.72
C LEU A 529 -23.84 -34.10 25.99
N GLU A 530 -24.24 -33.89 27.26
CA GLU A 530 -25.63 -33.62 27.63
C GLU A 530 -26.13 -32.30 27.00
N THR A 531 -25.31 -31.25 27.02
CA THR A 531 -25.67 -29.96 26.39
C THR A 531 -25.86 -30.12 24.88
N ILE A 532 -24.95 -30.85 24.19
CA ILE A 532 -25.05 -31.12 22.74
C ILE A 532 -26.30 -31.94 22.44
N TYR A 533 -26.59 -32.97 23.26
CA TYR A 533 -27.79 -33.80 23.11
C TYR A 533 -29.07 -32.97 23.20
N LEU A 534 -29.19 -32.10 24.21
CA LEU A 534 -30.39 -31.25 24.38
C LEU A 534 -30.59 -30.33 23.18
N LEU A 535 -29.52 -29.72 22.66
CA LEU A 535 -29.58 -28.86 21.47
C LEU A 535 -29.93 -29.67 20.21
N TRP A 536 -29.40 -30.88 20.06
CA TRP A 536 -29.63 -31.76 18.92
C TRP A 536 -31.07 -32.30 18.89
N ARG A 537 -31.61 -32.65 20.06
CA ARG A 537 -32.98 -33.14 20.25
C ARG A 537 -34.02 -32.10 19.88
N ASP A 538 -33.77 -30.84 20.21
CA ASP A 538 -34.74 -29.76 20.08
C ASP A 538 -34.74 -29.13 18.66
N HIS A 539 -33.86 -29.59 17.76
CA HIS A 539 -33.68 -29.04 16.41
C HIS A 539 -34.74 -29.52 15.38
N SER A 540 -35.07 -30.82 15.30
CA SER A 540 -36.13 -31.34 14.42
C SER A 540 -36.65 -32.72 14.87
N LEU A 541 -37.84 -33.12 14.40
CA LEU A 541 -38.46 -34.41 14.76
C LEU A 541 -37.61 -35.63 14.37
N GLN A 542 -37.00 -35.61 13.17
CA GLN A 542 -36.14 -36.69 12.68
C GLN A 542 -34.77 -36.70 13.40
N SER A 543 -34.30 -35.52 13.81
CA SER A 543 -33.09 -35.31 14.62
C SER A 543 -33.23 -35.84 16.06
N LYS A 544 -34.45 -35.86 16.61
CA LYS A 544 -34.74 -36.32 17.98
C LYS A 544 -34.44 -37.81 18.18
N GLU A 545 -34.72 -38.63 17.18
CA GLU A 545 -34.47 -40.07 17.22
C GLU A 545 -32.97 -40.36 17.24
N ASP A 546 -32.24 -39.83 16.26
CA ASP A 546 -30.79 -40.04 16.14
C ASP A 546 -30.01 -39.49 17.33
N ALA A 547 -30.40 -38.32 17.86
CA ALA A 547 -29.83 -37.75 19.08
C ALA A 547 -30.00 -38.67 20.28
N THR A 548 -31.18 -39.26 20.43
CA THR A 548 -31.51 -40.12 21.57
C THR A 548 -30.79 -41.46 21.48
N PHE A 549 -30.64 -42.03 20.28
CA PHE A 549 -29.85 -43.24 20.09
C PHE A 549 -28.35 -43.02 20.36
N ALA A 550 -27.77 -41.93 19.87
CA ALA A 550 -26.36 -41.61 20.09
C ALA A 550 -26.04 -41.36 21.58
N TYR A 551 -26.89 -40.60 22.28
CA TYR A 551 -26.69 -40.35 23.71
C TYR A 551 -26.95 -41.60 24.57
N ALA A 552 -27.94 -42.41 24.22
CA ALA A 552 -28.21 -43.65 24.92
C ALA A 552 -27.08 -44.69 24.74
N ALA A 553 -26.46 -44.76 23.56
CA ALA A 553 -25.26 -45.57 23.33
C ALA A 553 -24.12 -45.16 24.26
N HIS A 554 -23.88 -43.86 24.41
CA HIS A 554 -22.86 -43.34 25.32
C HIS A 554 -23.16 -43.63 26.81
N MET A 555 -24.41 -43.50 27.25
CA MET A 555 -24.80 -43.84 28.63
C MET A 555 -24.65 -45.34 28.94
N LEU A 556 -24.85 -46.21 27.95
CA LEU A 556 -24.62 -47.65 28.10
C LEU A 556 -23.12 -47.96 28.29
N GLU A 557 -22.23 -47.25 27.61
CA GLU A 557 -20.77 -47.37 27.79
C GLU A 557 -20.30 -46.92 29.18
N ILE A 558 -20.95 -45.91 29.77
CA ILE A 558 -20.66 -45.42 31.14
C ILE A 558 -21.28 -46.34 32.22
N GLY A 559 -22.17 -47.27 31.85
CA GLY A 559 -22.82 -48.21 32.76
C GLY A 559 -24.19 -47.77 33.31
N SER A 560 -24.75 -46.65 32.81
CA SER A 560 -26.06 -46.10 33.23
C SER A 560 -27.23 -46.68 32.43
N VAL A 561 -27.42 -48.00 32.52
CA VAL A 561 -28.44 -48.75 31.73
C VAL A 561 -29.87 -48.32 32.05
N GLY A 562 -30.15 -47.95 33.31
CA GLY A 562 -31.49 -47.55 33.76
C GLY A 562 -31.99 -46.25 33.14
N GLU A 563 -31.10 -45.27 32.93
CA GLU A 563 -31.43 -43.97 32.34
C GLU A 563 -31.55 -44.08 30.82
N ALA A 564 -30.68 -44.85 30.17
CA ALA A 564 -30.75 -45.13 28.74
C ALA A 564 -32.07 -45.80 28.34
N THR A 565 -32.52 -46.79 29.12
CA THR A 565 -33.79 -47.49 28.88
C THR A 565 -35.00 -46.57 29.09
N ARG A 566 -34.94 -45.65 30.07
CA ARG A 566 -36.00 -44.64 30.30
C ARG A 566 -36.09 -43.66 29.13
N MET A 567 -34.96 -43.20 28.60
CA MET A 567 -34.94 -42.31 27.44
C MET A 567 -35.50 -42.97 26.19
N PHE A 568 -35.16 -44.24 25.95
CA PHE A 568 -35.73 -45.02 24.85
C PHE A 568 -37.25 -45.19 24.98
N ASN A 569 -37.76 -45.55 26.17
CA ASN A 569 -39.20 -45.68 26.41
C ASN A 569 -39.95 -44.35 26.21
N ASN A 570 -39.33 -43.23 26.59
CA ASN A 570 -39.88 -41.90 26.32
C ASN A 570 -39.92 -41.59 24.82
N LEU A 571 -38.91 -41.99 24.04
CA LEU A 571 -38.93 -41.84 22.58
C LEU A 571 -40.02 -42.73 21.94
N LEU A 572 -40.14 -43.98 22.38
CA LEU A 572 -41.14 -44.94 21.91
C LEU A 572 -42.59 -44.48 22.18
N SER A 573 -42.79 -43.68 23.23
CA SER A 573 -44.07 -43.06 23.55
C SER A 573 -44.48 -41.96 22.57
N THR A 574 -43.50 -41.35 21.88
CA THR A 574 -43.74 -40.26 20.91
C THR A 574 -43.98 -40.73 19.48
N ALA A 575 -43.81 -42.02 19.18
CA ALA A 575 -44.07 -42.60 17.87
C ALA A 575 -45.59 -42.76 17.60
N THR A 576 -46.05 -42.23 16.48
CA THR A 576 -47.47 -42.22 16.08
C THR A 576 -47.88 -43.42 15.22
N SER A 577 -46.94 -44.11 14.57
CA SER A 577 -47.19 -45.30 13.72
C SER A 577 -46.54 -46.58 14.26
N LEU A 578 -47.13 -47.74 13.92
CA LEU A 578 -46.64 -49.06 14.34
C LEU A 578 -45.29 -49.40 13.68
N GLU A 579 -45.12 -49.08 12.40
CA GLU A 579 -43.88 -49.30 11.64
C GLU A 579 -42.70 -48.49 12.21
N ALA A 580 -42.95 -47.26 12.69
CA ALA A 580 -41.92 -46.45 13.35
C ALA A 580 -41.48 -47.06 14.69
N ARG A 581 -42.40 -47.67 15.44
CA ARG A 581 -42.08 -48.37 16.70
C ARG A 581 -41.21 -49.60 16.46
N GLU A 582 -41.57 -50.45 15.51
CA GLU A 582 -40.79 -51.64 15.16
C GLU A 582 -39.39 -51.27 14.64
N GLY A 583 -39.29 -50.20 13.83
CA GLY A 583 -38.01 -49.66 13.37
C GLY A 583 -37.12 -49.17 14.52
N MET A 584 -37.68 -48.44 15.50
CA MET A 584 -36.96 -47.95 16.67
C MET A 584 -36.48 -49.09 17.58
N GLU A 585 -37.31 -50.11 17.82
CA GLU A 585 -36.93 -51.28 18.62
C GLU A 585 -35.80 -52.09 17.97
N LYS A 586 -35.81 -52.20 16.64
CA LYS A 586 -34.73 -52.87 15.89
C LYS A 586 -33.40 -52.09 15.99
N ARG A 587 -33.43 -50.75 15.85
CA ARG A 587 -32.25 -49.90 16.02
C ARG A 587 -31.72 -49.94 17.45
N TRP A 588 -32.62 -49.91 18.44
CA TRP A 588 -32.26 -50.02 19.87
C TRP A 588 -31.57 -51.34 20.20
N LYS A 589 -32.08 -52.45 19.68
CA LYS A 589 -31.45 -53.77 19.85
C LYS A 589 -30.02 -53.79 19.30
N GLY A 590 -29.79 -53.16 18.15
CA GLY A 590 -28.44 -52.99 17.59
C GLY A 590 -27.49 -52.22 18.53
N VAL A 591 -27.97 -51.12 19.12
CA VAL A 591 -27.21 -50.30 20.08
C VAL A 591 -26.87 -51.08 21.37
N VAL A 592 -27.81 -51.86 21.90
CA VAL A 592 -27.60 -52.70 23.10
C VAL A 592 -26.64 -53.87 22.83
N ASP A 593 -26.69 -54.45 21.63
CA ASP A 593 -25.81 -55.55 21.21
C ASP A 593 -24.38 -55.07 20.83
N GLY A 594 -24.08 -53.77 20.95
CA GLY A 594 -22.76 -53.20 20.68
C GLY A 594 -22.43 -52.99 19.20
N LYS A 595 -23.41 -53.15 18.30
CA LYS A 595 -23.26 -52.71 16.90
C LYS A 595 -23.63 -51.24 16.85
N GLY A 596 -22.66 -50.38 16.56
CA GLY A 596 -22.90 -48.95 16.37
C GLY A 596 -24.07 -48.69 15.39
N PRO A 597 -24.69 -47.49 15.41
CA PRO A 597 -25.94 -47.20 14.70
C PRO A 597 -25.91 -47.33 13.16
N ASP A 598 -24.81 -47.75 12.55
CA ASP A 598 -24.60 -47.82 11.10
C ASP A 598 -24.46 -49.27 10.56
N THR A 599 -25.41 -50.17 10.85
CA THR A 599 -25.51 -51.45 10.11
C THR A 599 -26.91 -51.75 9.58
N THR A 600 -27.63 -50.75 9.10
CA THR A 600 -28.77 -50.96 8.20
C THR A 600 -28.84 -49.84 7.18
N GLY A 601 -28.12 -50.00 6.06
CA GLY A 601 -28.20 -49.10 4.91
C GLY A 601 -26.92 -48.93 4.12
N ASP A 602 -26.10 -49.98 3.95
CA ASP A 602 -25.02 -49.94 2.96
C ASP A 602 -25.59 -50.34 1.59
N SER A 603 -25.93 -49.32 0.81
CA SER A 603 -25.96 -49.39 -0.65
C SER A 603 -24.86 -48.48 -1.16
N ARG A 604 -23.62 -48.78 -0.77
CA ARG A 604 -22.44 -48.20 -1.38
C ARG A 604 -21.62 -49.34 -1.95
N MET A 605 -21.62 -49.42 -3.28
CA MET A 605 -20.75 -50.27 -4.06
C MET A 605 -19.32 -50.13 -3.56
N GLU A 606 -18.69 -51.29 -3.36
CA GLU A 606 -17.25 -51.46 -3.19
C GLU A 606 -16.49 -50.56 -4.17
N ILE A 607 -15.59 -49.74 -3.63
CA ILE A 607 -14.46 -49.23 -4.39
C ILE A 607 -13.23 -49.67 -3.60
N ASP A 608 -12.63 -50.75 -4.11
CA ASP A 608 -11.34 -51.26 -3.67
C ASP A 608 -10.29 -50.16 -3.72
N ALA A 609 -9.48 -50.14 -2.66
CA ALA A 609 -8.22 -49.47 -2.65
C ALA A 609 -7.23 -50.28 -3.50
N ASP A 610 -6.73 -49.70 -4.58
CA ASP A 610 -5.49 -50.16 -5.16
C ASP A 610 -4.58 -48.99 -5.60
N SER A 611 -3.29 -49.20 -5.33
CA SER A 611 -2.20 -48.23 -5.44
C SER A 611 -1.92 -47.83 -6.90
N PRO A 612 -1.38 -46.62 -7.18
CA PRO A 612 -1.03 -46.27 -8.56
C PRO A 612 0.37 -46.81 -8.88
N SER A 613 0.42 -47.97 -9.53
CA SER A 613 1.58 -48.39 -10.31
C SER A 613 1.41 -47.94 -11.77
N ASN A 614 2.45 -47.27 -12.28
CA ASN A 614 2.84 -47.14 -13.69
C ASN A 614 2.17 -48.13 -14.65
N GLN A 615 1.54 -47.64 -15.74
CA GLN A 615 1.99 -47.89 -17.11
C GLN A 615 1.14 -47.20 -18.19
N ASN A 616 1.87 -46.81 -19.24
CA ASN A 616 1.49 -46.26 -20.54
C ASN A 616 0.39 -47.01 -21.30
N HIS A 617 -0.48 -46.25 -21.99
CA HIS A 617 -0.75 -46.25 -23.45
C HIS A 617 -2.15 -45.62 -23.69
N SER A 618 -2.26 -44.48 -24.39
CA SER A 618 -2.36 -44.30 -25.85
C SER A 618 -3.80 -44.08 -26.31
N SER A 619 -4.02 -42.90 -26.90
CA SER A 619 -4.95 -42.61 -27.99
C SER A 619 -6.46 -42.74 -27.75
N ALA A 620 -7.10 -41.59 -27.53
CA ALA A 620 -8.35 -41.25 -28.21
C ALA A 620 -8.39 -39.73 -28.39
N GLU A 621 -8.26 -39.31 -29.65
CA GLU A 621 -8.53 -37.97 -30.15
C GLU A 621 -10.01 -37.63 -29.88
N GLU A 622 -10.28 -36.48 -29.27
CA GLU A 622 -11.56 -35.77 -29.43
C GLU A 622 -11.27 -34.28 -29.52
N SER A 623 -11.03 -33.89 -30.78
CA SER A 623 -11.33 -32.64 -31.48
C SER A 623 -11.48 -31.34 -30.66
N ASP A 624 -10.57 -30.43 -30.98
CA ASP A 624 -10.80 -28.99 -31.06
C ASP A 624 -12.17 -28.66 -31.65
N ASP A 625 -12.96 -27.87 -30.90
CA ASP A 625 -13.94 -26.98 -31.49
C ASP A 625 -13.45 -25.55 -31.29
N ASP A 626 -12.69 -25.11 -32.30
CA ASP A 626 -12.55 -23.71 -32.67
C ASP A 626 -13.94 -23.12 -32.89
N VAL A 627 -14.36 -22.24 -31.99
CA VAL A 627 -15.50 -21.36 -32.26
C VAL A 627 -14.96 -20.00 -32.67
N GLU A 628 -14.73 -19.87 -33.98
CA GLU A 628 -14.76 -18.59 -34.69
C GLU A 628 -16.06 -17.86 -34.34
N PHE A 629 -15.96 -16.65 -33.78
CA PHE A 629 -17.05 -15.67 -33.86
C PHE A 629 -16.52 -14.33 -34.37
N VAL A 630 -16.64 -14.21 -35.69
CA VAL A 630 -17.20 -13.08 -36.46
C VAL A 630 -16.75 -11.67 -36.05
N VAL A 631 -15.83 -11.15 -36.86
CA VAL A 631 -15.67 -9.73 -37.15
C VAL A 631 -16.98 -9.17 -37.69
N VAL A 632 -17.55 -8.18 -37.01
CA VAL A 632 -18.48 -7.22 -37.64
C VAL A 632 -17.81 -5.86 -37.54
N GLY A 633 -17.65 -5.22 -38.70
CA GLY A 633 -16.86 -4.00 -38.92
C GLY A 633 -17.51 -2.70 -38.47
#